data_AF-A0A7Y3IT03-F1
#
_entry.id   AF-A0A7Y3IT03-F1
#
_cell.length_a   1.000
_cell.length_b   1.000
_cell.length_c   1.000
_cell.angle_alpha   90.00
_cell.angle_beta   90.00
_cell.angle_gamma   90.00
#
_symmetry.space_group_name_H-M   'P 1'
#
loop_
_entity.id
_entity.type
_entity.pdbx_description
1 polymer ?
#
loop_
_entity_poly.entity_id
_entity_poly.type
_entity_poly.pdbx_seq_one_letter_code
_entity_poly.pdbx_strand_id
1 'polypeptide(L)'
;MKQTFWRKTYKILSEGYNILLIFLLLLLTFRPINSGFIYIAAWELCFAAVFFMSIFVCSHHKFVRTAAMVTGIPAILLSWSGLYFQVPVITVSSIILTITFILICTASVLHREVFVSHGTWKSLTPVICAYFLIGFAFAYGFVLIEFIYPGVLKIENPDSGFFGHGEYLSEAVSMSFASLLAMTTPDPSTPSFMETMIYV
;
A
#
# COMPACT_ATOMS: atom_id res chain seq x y z
N MET A 1 4.33 29.61 24.84
CA MET A 1 4.28 28.18 25.23
C MET A 1 3.94 27.18 24.11
N LYS A 2 3.39 27.59 22.95
CA LYS A 2 3.08 26.63 21.85
C LYS A 2 4.31 26.10 21.08
N GLN A 3 5.42 26.83 21.01
CA GLN A 3 6.57 26.45 20.17
C GLN A 3 7.36 25.22 20.63
N THR A 4 7.41 24.91 21.93
CA THR A 4 8.16 23.76 22.46
C THR A 4 7.44 22.43 22.21
N PHE A 5 6.10 22.43 22.16
CA PHE A 5 5.31 21.23 21.87
C PHE A 5 5.51 20.74 20.42
N TRP A 6 5.58 21.67 19.46
CA TRP A 6 5.78 21.38 18.04
C TRP A 6 7.14 20.73 17.74
N ARG A 7 8.22 21.15 18.41
CA ARG A 7 9.55 20.53 18.22
C ARG A 7 9.60 19.08 18.73
N LYS A 8 8.94 18.79 19.86
CA LYS A 8 8.94 17.44 20.44
C LYS A 8 8.10 16.46 19.61
N THR A 9 6.95 16.92 19.10
CA THR A 9 6.12 16.11 18.18
C THR A 9 6.80 15.88 16.83
N TYR A 10 7.54 16.85 16.29
CA TYR A 10 8.26 16.66 15.02
C TYR A 10 9.34 15.57 15.10
N LYS A 11 10.09 15.50 16.21
CA LYS A 11 11.15 14.51 16.39
C LYS A 11 10.62 13.08 16.46
N ILE A 12 9.62 12.84 17.32
CA ILE A 12 8.97 11.53 17.47
C ILE A 12 8.35 11.06 16.16
N LEU A 13 7.81 12.01 15.39
CA LEU A 13 7.08 11.69 14.18
C LEU A 13 7.98 11.47 12.96
N SER A 14 9.11 12.18 12.89
CA SER A 14 10.20 11.84 11.95
C SER A 14 10.74 10.43 12.20
N GLU A 15 10.84 10.01 13.46
CA GLU A 15 11.24 8.65 13.82
C GLU A 15 10.15 7.63 13.42
N GLY A 16 8.86 7.97 13.60
CA GLY A 16 7.73 7.13 13.20
C GLY A 16 7.65 6.86 11.70
N TYR A 17 7.83 7.87 10.85
CA TYR A 17 7.81 7.66 9.39
C TYR A 17 8.98 6.82 8.90
N ASN A 18 10.15 6.91 9.55
CA ASN A 18 11.27 6.04 9.21
C ASN A 18 10.92 4.57 9.49
N ILE A 19 10.23 4.29 10.61
CA ILE A 19 9.77 2.93 10.94
C ILE A 19 8.75 2.46 9.89
N LEU A 20 7.76 3.28 9.55
CA LEU A 20 6.77 2.95 8.53
C LEU A 20 7.43 2.68 7.16
N LEU A 21 8.40 3.50 6.77
CA LEU A 21 9.19 3.32 5.56
C LEU A 21 9.97 2.01 5.59
N ILE A 22 10.62 1.68 6.71
CA ILE A 22 11.34 0.41 6.87
C ILE A 22 10.39 -0.78 6.68
N PHE A 23 9.18 -0.74 7.27
CA PHE A 23 8.20 -1.81 7.07
C PHE A 23 7.69 -1.90 5.64
N LEU A 24 7.47 -0.77 4.95
CA LEU A 24 7.10 -0.75 3.53
C LEU A 24 8.21 -1.32 2.64
N LEU A 25 9.45 -0.92 2.88
CA LEU A 25 10.61 -1.47 2.17
C LEU A 25 10.79 -2.95 2.46
N LEU A 26 10.58 -3.36 3.71
CA LEU A 26 10.61 -4.76 4.09
C LEU A 26 9.52 -5.53 3.38
N LEU A 27 8.30 -5.00 3.26
CA LEU A 27 7.19 -5.64 2.55
C LEU A 27 7.45 -5.80 1.05
N LEU A 28 8.18 -4.85 0.45
CA LEU A 28 8.66 -4.94 -0.94
C LEU A 28 9.82 -5.93 -1.11
N THR A 29 10.73 -5.98 -0.13
CA THR A 29 11.91 -6.85 -0.18
C THR A 29 11.55 -8.31 0.14
N PHE A 30 10.65 -8.51 1.10
CA PHE A 30 9.99 -9.78 1.38
C PHE A 30 8.93 -10.07 0.32
N ARG A 31 9.36 -10.12 -0.95
CA ARG A 31 8.57 -10.76 -1.99
C ARG A 31 8.42 -12.23 -1.59
N PRO A 32 7.20 -12.77 -1.45
CA PRO A 32 7.03 -14.20 -1.21
C PRO A 32 7.47 -14.96 -2.46
N ILE A 33 8.76 -15.33 -2.52
CA ILE A 33 9.33 -16.16 -3.61
C ILE A 33 8.94 -17.63 -3.42
N ASN A 34 8.61 -18.01 -2.19
CA ASN A 34 8.25 -19.38 -1.86
C ASN A 34 6.83 -19.41 -1.29
N SER A 35 6.01 -20.31 -1.82
CA SER A 35 4.61 -20.54 -1.43
C SER A 35 4.48 -21.27 -0.07
N GLY A 36 5.47 -21.16 0.82
CA GLY A 36 5.37 -21.75 2.15
C GLY A 36 4.35 -21.00 3.01
N PHE A 37 3.47 -21.72 3.72
CA PHE A 37 2.47 -21.14 4.63
C PHE A 37 3.09 -20.14 5.64
N ILE A 38 4.28 -20.45 6.16
CA ILE A 38 5.02 -19.60 7.11
C ILE A 38 5.38 -18.25 6.47
N TYR A 39 5.77 -18.24 5.18
CA TYR A 39 6.13 -17.02 4.47
C TYR A 39 4.91 -16.13 4.24
N ILE A 40 3.78 -16.71 3.87
CA ILE A 40 2.54 -15.95 3.67
C ILE A 40 2.05 -15.35 4.99
N ALA A 41 2.05 -16.14 6.07
CA ALA A 41 1.66 -15.63 7.39
C ALA A 41 2.59 -14.51 7.88
N ALA A 42 3.90 -14.65 7.66
CA ALA A 42 4.87 -13.60 7.99
C ALA A 42 4.65 -12.32 7.17
N TRP A 43 4.31 -12.47 5.88
CA TRP A 43 4.03 -11.35 4.98
C TRP A 43 2.73 -10.63 5.37
N GLU A 44 1.65 -11.37 5.66
CA GLU A 44 0.38 -10.82 6.20
C GLU A 44 0.59 -10.08 7.54
N LEU A 45 1.47 -10.62 8.40
CA LEU A 45 1.81 -9.97 9.66
C LEU A 45 2.58 -8.66 9.43
N CYS A 46 3.51 -8.63 8.47
CA CYS A 46 4.19 -7.40 8.06
C CYS A 46 3.20 -6.38 7.49
N PHE A 47 2.24 -6.82 6.68
CA PHE A 47 1.19 -5.97 6.13
C PHE A 47 0.31 -5.36 7.23
N ALA A 48 -0.13 -6.18 8.19
CA ALA A 48 -0.86 -5.71 9.36
C ALA A 48 -0.02 -4.71 10.18
N ALA A 49 1.29 -4.95 10.35
CA ALA A 49 2.19 -4.03 11.02
C ALA A 49 2.29 -2.67 10.30
N VAL A 50 2.37 -2.65 8.96
CA VAL A 50 2.29 -1.42 8.15
C VAL A 50 0.98 -0.68 8.42
N PHE A 51 -0.15 -1.39 8.50
CA PHE A 51 -1.45 -0.79 8.78
C PHE A 51 -1.50 -0.13 10.16
N PHE A 52 -1.11 -0.88 11.20
CA PHE A 52 -1.07 -0.35 12.56
C PHE A 52 -0.12 0.84 12.66
N MET A 53 1.09 0.73 12.11
CA MET A 53 2.05 1.82 12.10
C MET A 53 1.51 3.04 11.34
N SER A 54 0.85 2.86 10.19
CA SER A 54 0.24 3.97 9.46
C SER A 54 -0.79 4.72 10.31
N ILE A 55 -1.67 4.00 11.03
CA ILE A 55 -2.69 4.59 11.91
C ILE A 55 -2.06 5.35 13.08
N PHE A 56 -0.97 4.84 13.67
CA PHE A 56 -0.33 5.45 14.84
C PHE A 56 0.64 6.59 14.48
N VAL A 57 1.39 6.45 13.39
CA VAL A 57 2.40 7.42 12.94
C VAL A 57 1.75 8.65 12.34
N CYS A 58 0.66 8.47 11.60
CA CYS A 58 -0.05 9.59 11.02
C CYS A 58 -0.80 10.34 12.15
N SER A 59 -0.28 11.51 12.52
CA SER A 59 -0.91 12.40 13.50
C SER A 59 -2.16 13.05 12.88
N HIS A 60 -3.24 12.28 12.84
CA HIS A 60 -4.49 12.66 12.21
C HIS A 60 -5.37 13.51 13.13
N HIS A 61 -6.25 14.30 12.51
CA HIS A 61 -7.44 14.79 13.18
C HIS A 61 -8.28 13.60 13.68
N LYS A 62 -8.95 13.74 14.83
CA LYS A 62 -9.68 12.65 15.50
C LYS A 62 -10.63 11.90 14.56
N PHE A 63 -11.32 12.64 13.69
CA PHE A 63 -12.26 12.08 12.69
C PHE A 63 -11.57 11.15 11.69
N VAL A 64 -10.44 11.58 11.11
CA VAL A 64 -9.70 10.80 10.12
C VAL A 64 -9.08 9.55 10.77
N ARG A 65 -8.62 9.66 12.01
CA ARG A 65 -8.14 8.50 12.78
C ARG A 65 -9.24 7.47 13.00
N THR A 66 -10.45 7.90 13.36
CA THR A 66 -11.59 7.00 13.53
C THR A 66 -11.96 6.35 12.19
N ALA A 67 -12.02 7.11 11.10
CA ALA A 67 -12.29 6.57 9.77
C ALA A 67 -11.26 5.49 9.38
N ALA A 68 -9.97 5.78 9.55
CA ALA A 68 -8.89 4.83 9.26
C ALA A 68 -8.95 3.57 10.13
N MET A 69 -9.34 3.68 11.41
CA MET A 69 -9.55 2.51 12.27
C MET A 69 -10.77 1.68 11.83
N VAL A 70 -11.88 2.36 11.49
CA VAL A 70 -13.12 1.72 11.05
C VAL A 70 -12.95 1.02 9.71
N THR A 71 -12.08 1.49 8.82
CA THR A 71 -11.79 0.79 7.55
C THR A 71 -10.66 -0.22 7.69
N GLY A 72 -9.60 0.13 8.43
CA GLY A 72 -8.38 -0.69 8.55
C GLY A 72 -8.56 -1.95 9.38
N ILE A 73 -9.27 -1.90 10.51
CA ILE A 73 -9.47 -3.09 11.36
C ILE A 73 -10.30 -4.15 10.63
N PRO A 74 -11.45 -3.84 10.01
CA PRO A 74 -12.20 -4.82 9.24
C PRO A 74 -11.44 -5.32 8.01
N ALA A 75 -10.64 -4.49 7.35
CA ALA A 75 -9.78 -4.93 6.25
C ALA A 75 -8.79 -6.03 6.70
N ILE A 76 -8.10 -5.83 7.82
CA ILE A 76 -7.16 -6.84 8.36
C ILE A 76 -7.90 -8.11 8.77
N LEU A 77 -9.03 -7.97 9.49
CA LEU A 77 -9.83 -9.13 9.90
C LEU A 77 -10.37 -9.92 8.71
N LEU A 78 -10.80 -9.23 7.64
CA LEU A 78 -11.26 -9.88 6.42
C LEU A 78 -10.11 -10.53 5.65
N SER A 79 -8.94 -9.88 5.56
CA SER A 79 -7.72 -10.48 4.98
C SER A 79 -7.37 -11.78 5.70
N TRP A 80 -7.37 -11.74 7.03
CA TRP A 80 -7.11 -12.91 7.85
C TRP A 80 -8.18 -13.98 7.71
N SER A 81 -9.46 -13.59 7.62
CA SER A 81 -10.53 -14.55 7.37
C SER A 81 -10.40 -15.19 5.98
N GLY A 82 -9.85 -14.47 5.00
CA GLY A 82 -9.58 -14.97 3.65
C GLY A 82 -8.55 -16.09 3.60
N LEU A 83 -7.64 -16.15 4.59
CA LEU A 83 -6.72 -17.30 4.76
C LEU A 83 -7.48 -18.60 5.05
N TYR A 84 -8.61 -18.53 5.75
CA TYR A 84 -9.39 -19.70 6.18
C TYR A 84 -10.60 -19.96 5.30
N PHE A 85 -11.27 -18.90 4.85
CA PHE A 85 -12.51 -18.94 4.09
C PHE A 85 -12.25 -18.40 2.68
N GLN A 86 -12.16 -19.31 1.71
CA GLN A 86 -11.96 -18.99 0.28
C GLN A 86 -13.26 -18.48 -0.37
N VAL A 87 -13.91 -17.49 0.24
CA VAL A 87 -15.16 -16.92 -0.25
C VAL A 87 -14.85 -15.68 -1.09
N PRO A 88 -15.22 -15.63 -2.38
CA PRO A 88 -14.89 -14.53 -3.29
C PRO A 88 -15.35 -13.16 -2.77
N VAL A 89 -16.51 -13.11 -2.10
CA VAL A 89 -17.08 -11.88 -1.52
C VAL A 89 -16.22 -11.30 -0.40
N ILE A 90 -15.59 -12.15 0.42
CA ILE A 90 -14.70 -11.73 1.51
C ILE A 90 -13.45 -11.08 0.92
N THR A 91 -12.87 -11.69 -0.11
CA THR A 91 -11.68 -11.19 -0.80
C THR A 91 -11.94 -9.81 -1.42
N VAL A 92 -13.02 -9.65 -2.19
CA VAL A 92 -13.37 -8.35 -2.80
C VAL A 92 -13.60 -7.28 -1.74
N SER A 93 -14.34 -7.62 -0.69
CA SER A 93 -14.63 -6.67 0.40
C SER A 93 -13.35 -6.24 1.11
N SER A 94 -12.42 -7.17 1.34
CA SER A 94 -11.11 -6.91 1.93
C SER A 94 -10.27 -5.98 1.06
N ILE A 95 -10.23 -6.22 -0.26
CA ILE A 95 -9.51 -5.39 -1.23
C ILE A 95 -10.07 -3.96 -1.25
N ILE A 96 -11.39 -3.80 -1.34
CA ILE A 96 -12.04 -2.48 -1.39
C ILE A 96 -11.76 -1.68 -0.10
N LEU A 97 -11.87 -2.32 1.08
CA LEU A 97 -11.58 -1.68 2.35
C LEU A 97 -10.10 -1.31 2.49
N THR A 98 -9.22 -2.18 2.00
CA THR A 98 -7.76 -1.97 1.96
C THR A 98 -7.41 -0.75 1.10
N ILE A 99 -7.93 -0.67 -0.13
CA ILE A 99 -7.74 0.49 -1.02
C ILE A 99 -8.23 1.77 -0.33
N THR A 100 -9.45 1.72 0.23
CA THR A 100 -10.05 2.87 0.92
C THR A 100 -9.18 3.34 2.08
N PHE A 101 -8.69 2.41 2.91
CA PHE A 101 -7.78 2.71 4.01
C PHE A 101 -6.47 3.34 3.54
N ILE A 102 -5.83 2.77 2.51
CA ILE A 102 -4.58 3.28 1.95
C ILE A 102 -4.77 4.70 1.41
N LEU A 103 -5.88 4.97 0.71
CA LEU A 103 -6.19 6.31 0.21
C LEU A 103 -6.38 7.33 1.33
N ILE A 104 -7.09 6.97 2.42
CA ILE A 104 -7.26 7.84 3.60
C ILE A 104 -5.89 8.16 4.24
N CYS A 105 -5.04 7.14 4.40
CA CYS A 105 -3.71 7.31 4.96
C CYS A 105 -2.85 8.21 4.07
N THR A 106 -2.82 7.93 2.77
CA THR A 106 -2.08 8.71 1.76
C THR A 106 -2.51 10.17 1.76
N ALA A 107 -3.82 10.43 1.66
CA ALA A 107 -4.36 11.79 1.65
C ALA A 107 -3.97 12.56 2.92
N SER A 108 -3.92 11.87 4.06
CA SER A 108 -3.51 12.47 5.33
C SER A 108 -2.02 12.82 5.38
N VAL A 109 -1.16 11.92 4.89
CA VAL A 109 0.28 12.16 4.79
C VAL A 109 0.56 13.33 3.85
N LEU A 110 -0.07 13.32 2.66
CA LEU A 110 0.07 14.39 1.67
C LEU A 110 -0.44 15.74 2.19
N HIS A 111 -1.64 15.78 2.79
CA HIS A 111 -2.19 17.00 3.36
C HIS A 111 -1.20 17.59 4.37
N ARG A 112 -0.62 16.76 5.24
CA ARG A 112 0.35 17.28 6.22
C ARG A 112 1.59 17.87 5.55
N GLU A 113 2.20 17.18 4.60
CA GLU A 113 3.42 17.67 3.96
C GLU A 113 3.17 18.95 3.15
N VAL A 114 2.09 18.98 2.36
CA VAL A 114 1.73 20.15 1.53
C VAL A 114 1.47 21.40 2.37
N PHE A 115 0.83 21.27 3.54
CA PHE A 115 0.47 22.42 4.37
C PHE A 115 1.55 22.84 5.37
N VAL A 116 2.50 21.97 5.74
CA VAL A 116 3.46 22.24 6.83
C VAL A 116 4.89 22.45 6.35
N SER A 117 5.28 21.89 5.20
CA SER A 117 6.67 21.87 4.76
C SER A 117 6.95 22.89 3.65
N HIS A 118 7.40 24.08 4.04
CA HIS A 118 8.06 25.01 3.12
C HIS A 118 9.59 24.80 3.23
N GLY A 119 10.11 23.82 2.48
CA GLY A 119 11.52 23.83 2.04
C GLY A 119 12.59 23.23 2.95
N THR A 120 12.34 22.13 3.69
CA THR A 120 13.42 21.40 4.38
C THR A 120 13.52 19.93 3.98
N TRP A 121 14.76 19.46 3.73
CA TRP A 121 15.12 18.07 3.38
C TRP A 121 14.53 16.97 4.28
N LYS A 122 14.12 17.32 5.51
CA LYS A 122 13.43 16.43 6.46
C LYS A 122 11.99 16.06 6.05
N SER A 123 11.48 16.65 4.96
CA SER A 123 10.14 16.42 4.41
C SER A 123 10.11 15.34 3.32
N LEU A 124 11.25 14.75 2.94
CA LEU A 124 11.28 13.73 1.89
C LEU A 124 10.71 12.38 2.37
N THR A 125 10.98 11.95 3.61
CA THR A 125 10.54 10.63 4.10
C THR A 125 9.03 10.42 4.00
N PRO A 126 8.16 11.35 4.45
CA PRO A 126 6.71 11.14 4.38
C PRO A 126 6.19 11.17 2.93
N VAL A 127 6.80 11.97 2.05
CA VAL A 127 6.48 12.00 0.62
C VAL A 127 6.81 10.65 -0.04
N ILE A 128 7.99 10.10 0.26
CA ILE A 128 8.39 8.76 -0.22
C ILE A 128 7.41 7.71 0.29
N CYS A 129 7.01 7.79 1.56
CA CYS A 129 6.02 6.88 2.14
C CYS A 129 4.64 7.00 1.46
N ALA A 130 4.17 8.21 1.20
CA ALA A 130 2.93 8.43 0.45
C ALA A 130 3.01 7.83 -0.97
N TYR A 131 4.16 7.97 -1.64
CA TYR A 131 4.38 7.36 -2.95
C TYR A 131 4.30 5.83 -2.90
N PHE A 132 4.90 5.20 -1.89
CA PHE A 132 4.78 3.76 -1.67
C PHE A 132 3.32 3.34 -1.43
N LEU A 133 2.60 4.06 -0.57
CA LEU A 133 1.18 3.80 -0.31
C LEU A 133 0.33 3.94 -1.58
N ILE A 134 0.59 4.94 -2.43
CA ILE A 134 -0.09 5.09 -3.73
C ILE A 134 0.19 3.87 -4.62
N GLY A 135 1.45 3.42 -4.71
CA GLY A 135 1.82 2.20 -5.43
C GLY A 135 1.01 1.00 -4.94
N PHE A 136 0.92 0.78 -3.62
CA PHE A 136 0.09 -0.28 -3.06
C PHE A 136 -1.40 -0.12 -3.40
N ALA A 137 -1.95 1.10 -3.37
CA ALA A 137 -3.34 1.33 -3.77
C ALA A 137 -3.60 0.92 -5.23
N PHE A 138 -2.68 1.27 -6.14
CA PHE A 138 -2.75 0.85 -7.54
C PHE A 138 -2.59 -0.67 -7.69
N ALA A 139 -1.67 -1.29 -6.95
CA ALA A 139 -1.47 -2.73 -6.96
C ALA A 139 -2.77 -3.47 -6.58
N TYR A 140 -3.41 -3.06 -5.48
CA TYR A 140 -4.72 -3.60 -5.10
C TYR A 140 -5.82 -3.28 -6.12
N GLY A 141 -5.74 -2.13 -6.80
CA GLY A 141 -6.61 -1.79 -7.92
C GLY A 141 -6.47 -2.77 -9.09
N PHE A 142 -5.25 -3.15 -9.47
CA PHE A 142 -5.00 -4.16 -10.49
C PHE A 142 -5.52 -5.54 -10.08
N VAL A 143 -5.29 -5.95 -8.82
CA VAL A 143 -5.87 -7.19 -8.28
C VAL A 143 -7.39 -7.16 -8.35
N LEU A 144 -8.03 -6.03 -8.04
CA LEU A 144 -9.47 -5.87 -8.14
C LEU A 144 -9.98 -5.96 -9.59
N ILE A 145 -9.27 -5.33 -10.54
CA ILE A 145 -9.62 -5.36 -11.96
C ILE A 145 -9.51 -6.79 -12.49
N GLU A 146 -8.43 -7.52 -12.21
CA GLU A 146 -8.31 -8.91 -12.61
C GLU A 146 -9.43 -9.76 -12.01
N PHE A 147 -9.75 -9.53 -10.74
CA PHE A 147 -10.80 -10.30 -10.09
C PHE A 147 -12.16 -10.10 -10.78
N ILE A 148 -12.46 -8.89 -11.25
CA ILE A 148 -13.72 -8.58 -11.96
C ILE A 148 -13.65 -9.06 -13.42
N TYR A 149 -12.50 -8.93 -14.07
CA TYR A 149 -12.26 -9.25 -15.48
C TYR A 149 -11.01 -10.16 -15.59
N PRO A 150 -11.15 -11.47 -15.31
CA PRO A 150 -10.02 -12.39 -15.33
C PRO A 150 -9.41 -12.50 -16.74
N GLY A 151 -8.08 -12.51 -16.82
CA GLY A 151 -7.32 -12.62 -18.06
C GLY A 151 -7.06 -11.28 -18.77
N VAL A 152 -7.44 -10.14 -18.17
CA VAL A 152 -7.10 -8.81 -18.71
C VAL A 152 -5.63 -8.50 -18.46
N LEU A 153 -5.15 -8.82 -17.26
CA LEU A 153 -3.72 -8.79 -16.97
C LEU A 153 -3.22 -10.19 -17.29
N LYS A 154 -2.35 -10.34 -18.29
CA LYS A 154 -1.69 -11.62 -18.65
C LYS A 154 -0.68 -12.08 -17.58
N ILE A 155 -1.03 -11.89 -16.32
CA ILE A 155 -0.29 -12.42 -15.19
C ILE A 155 -0.49 -13.93 -15.26
N GLU A 156 0.62 -14.64 -15.41
CA GLU A 156 0.65 -16.09 -15.45
C GLU A 156 -0.08 -16.58 -14.21
N ASN A 157 -1.21 -17.27 -14.40
CA ASN A 157 -2.16 -17.55 -13.33
C ASN A 157 -1.67 -18.79 -12.58
N PRO A 158 -0.95 -18.67 -11.44
CA PRO A 158 -0.67 -19.85 -10.62
C PRO A 158 -2.03 -20.41 -10.20
N ASP A 159 -2.18 -21.73 -10.26
CA ASP A 159 -3.40 -22.46 -9.94
C ASP A 159 -4.25 -21.77 -8.86
N SER A 160 -5.56 -21.64 -9.11
CA SER A 160 -6.61 -20.89 -8.36
C SER A 160 -6.68 -21.02 -6.82
N GLY A 161 -5.71 -21.67 -6.18
CA GLY A 161 -5.54 -21.71 -4.73
C GLY A 161 -4.92 -20.44 -4.15
N PHE A 162 -5.10 -20.34 -2.82
CA PHE A 162 -4.62 -19.25 -1.96
C PHE A 162 -3.13 -18.88 -2.13
N PHE A 163 -2.30 -19.86 -2.49
CA PHE A 163 -0.86 -19.65 -2.68
C PHE A 163 -0.52 -18.70 -3.84
N GLY A 164 -1.42 -18.55 -4.82
CA GLY A 164 -1.24 -17.62 -5.93
C GLY A 164 -1.42 -16.15 -5.55
N HIS A 165 -2.16 -15.83 -4.47
CA HIS A 165 -2.51 -14.44 -4.16
C HIS A 165 -1.28 -13.57 -3.81
N GLY A 166 -0.30 -14.15 -3.10
CA GLY A 166 0.93 -13.43 -2.74
C GLY A 166 1.85 -13.14 -3.93
N GLU A 167 1.96 -14.09 -4.85
CA GLU A 167 2.73 -13.93 -6.09
C GLU A 167 2.05 -12.87 -6.98
N TYR A 168 0.73 -12.99 -7.14
CA TYR A 168 -0.09 -12.07 -7.93
C TYR A 168 0.00 -10.64 -7.42
N LEU A 169 -0.12 -10.45 -6.10
CA LEU A 169 0.02 -9.13 -5.51
C LEU A 169 1.42 -8.57 -5.68
N SER A 170 2.48 -9.39 -5.54
CA SER A 170 3.84 -8.92 -5.77
C SER A 170 4.06 -8.46 -7.21
N GLU A 171 3.48 -9.15 -8.18
CA GLU A 171 3.54 -8.75 -9.58
C GLU A 171 2.74 -7.48 -9.84
N ALA A 172 1.53 -7.38 -9.29
CA ALA A 172 0.71 -6.17 -9.34
C ALA A 172 1.42 -4.96 -8.69
N VAL A 173 2.16 -5.18 -7.60
CA VAL A 173 3.00 -4.15 -6.98
C VAL A 173 4.10 -3.71 -7.91
N SER A 174 4.82 -4.64 -8.55
CA SER A 174 5.84 -4.31 -9.56
C SER A 174 5.25 -3.48 -10.71
N MET A 175 4.11 -3.92 -11.28
CA MET A 175 3.38 -3.22 -12.33
C MET A 175 2.92 -1.82 -11.89
N SER A 176 2.49 -1.66 -10.64
CA SER A 176 2.08 -0.36 -10.09
C SER A 176 3.23 0.64 -10.03
N PHE A 177 4.41 0.21 -9.56
CA PHE A 177 5.58 1.10 -9.51
C PHE A 177 6.09 1.42 -10.91
N ALA A 178 6.08 0.45 -11.82
CA ALA A 178 6.47 0.70 -13.21
C ALA A 178 5.51 1.69 -13.89
N SER A 179 4.20 1.57 -13.63
CA SER A 179 3.18 2.51 -14.13
C SER A 179 3.37 3.91 -13.56
N LEU A 180 3.63 4.03 -12.25
CA LEU A 180 3.90 5.33 -11.63
C LEU A 180 5.19 5.97 -12.15
N LEU A 181 6.25 5.19 -12.35
CA LEU A 181 7.49 5.70 -12.94
C LEU A 181 7.27 6.19 -14.37
N ALA A 182 6.52 5.44 -15.19
CA ALA A 182 6.18 5.82 -16.55
C ALA A 182 5.40 7.15 -16.61
N MET A 183 4.49 7.41 -15.66
CA MET A 183 3.78 8.68 -15.57
C MET A 183 4.70 9.88 -15.29
N THR A 184 5.84 9.65 -14.61
CA THR A 184 6.81 10.70 -14.27
C THR A 184 7.85 10.96 -15.36
N THR A 185 7.97 10.08 -16.36
CA THR A 185 8.89 10.23 -17.49
C THR A 185 8.14 10.66 -18.75
N PRO A 186 8.04 11.96 -19.05
CA PRO A 186 7.44 12.46 -20.28
C PRO A 186 8.43 12.30 -21.44
N ASP A 187 8.71 11.06 -21.85
CA ASP A 187 9.43 10.83 -23.09
C ASP A 187 8.41 10.63 -24.22
N PRO A 188 8.34 11.53 -25.23
CA PRO A 188 7.41 11.39 -26.35
C PRO A 188 7.76 10.24 -27.30
N SER A 189 8.91 9.59 -27.13
CA SER A 189 9.38 8.52 -28.00
C SER A 189 9.16 7.10 -27.44
N THR A 190 8.79 6.97 -26.17
CA THR A 190 8.44 5.68 -25.59
C THR A 190 6.98 5.33 -25.92
N PRO A 191 6.69 4.14 -26.49
CA PRO A 191 5.31 3.71 -26.67
C PRO A 191 4.61 3.73 -25.32
N SER A 192 3.38 4.24 -25.31
CA SER A 192 2.63 4.43 -24.07
C SER A 192 2.57 3.11 -23.30
N PHE A 193 2.72 3.15 -21.97
CA PHE A 193 2.82 1.94 -21.14
C PHE A 193 1.66 0.94 -21.34
N MET A 194 0.50 1.43 -21.77
CA MET A 194 -0.64 0.59 -22.18
C MET A 194 -0.34 -0.27 -23.43
N GLU A 195 0.37 0.25 -24.43
CA GLU A 195 0.77 -0.55 -25.59
C GLU A 195 1.75 -1.65 -25.17
N THR A 196 2.73 -1.34 -24.32
CA THR A 196 3.71 -2.34 -23.88
C THR A 196 3.08 -3.46 -23.05
N MET A 197 2.07 -3.17 -22.22
CA MET A 197 1.34 -4.22 -21.48
C MET A 197 0.45 -5.11 -22.36
N ILE A 198 0.02 -4.65 -23.54
CA ILE A 198 -0.75 -5.48 -24.48
C ILE A 198 0.17 -6.51 -25.18
N TYR A 199 1.46 -6.20 -25.33
CA TYR A 199 2.41 -7.01 -26.10
C TYR A 199 3.31 -7.93 -25.28
N VAL A 200 3.35 -7.79 -23.96
CA VAL A 200 3.88 -8.83 -23.05
C VAL A 200 2.76 -9.83 -22.77
#